data_AF-A0A975LEB8-F1
#
_entry.id   AF-A0A975LEB8-F1
#
_cell.length_a   1.000
_cell.length_b   1.000
_cell.length_c   1.000
_cell.angle_alpha   90.00
_cell.angle_beta   90.00
_cell.angle_gamma   90.00
#
_symmetry.space_group_name_H-M   'P 1'
#
loop_
_entity.id
_entity.type
_entity.pdbx_description
1 polymer ?
#
loop_
_entity_poly.entity_id
_entity_poly.type
_entity_poly.pdbx_seq_one_letter_code
_entity_poly.pdbx_strand_id
1 'polypeptide(L)'
;MYKKLSLFIVSSLTLICFYKQPAIANILKKEPKIYNTDIPKLTDEQKELLKEKKDTLKKKYLENWKDKSPTEKQKALQQYKQELDQFCMEHFGLSYRDLKTKYHQYFKRYLT
;
A
#
# COMPACT_ATOMS: atom_id res chain seq x y z
N MET A 1 41.25 -58.74 15.68
CA MET A 1 40.71 -59.98 15.08
C MET A 1 39.18 -59.94 15.13
N TYR A 2 38.53 -60.29 14.03
CA TYR A 2 37.11 -60.15 13.71
C TYR A 2 36.14 -60.94 14.60
N LYS A 3 34.84 -60.54 14.52
CA LYS A 3 33.56 -61.28 14.69
C LYS A 3 32.74 -60.76 15.89
N LYS A 4 31.44 -60.46 15.84
CA LYS A 4 30.29 -60.65 14.92
C LYS A 4 29.22 -59.60 15.35
N LEU A 5 28.59 -58.86 14.45
CA LEU A 5 27.25 -59.11 13.87
C LEU A 5 26.13 -59.43 14.88
N SER A 6 25.28 -58.44 15.17
CA SER A 6 23.82 -58.56 15.33
C SER A 6 23.22 -57.15 15.30
N LEU A 7 22.71 -56.65 14.17
CA LEU A 7 21.33 -56.84 13.73
C LEU A 7 20.32 -56.28 14.75
N PHE A 8 20.01 -54.99 14.64
CA PHE A 8 18.72 -54.45 15.07
C PHE A 8 18.06 -53.81 13.86
N ILE A 9 17.09 -54.52 13.33
CA ILE A 9 16.21 -54.12 12.25
C ILE A 9 15.05 -53.33 12.87
N VAL A 10 14.53 -52.39 12.07
CA VAL A 10 13.19 -51.78 12.14
C VAL A 10 13.08 -50.60 13.11
N SER A 11 12.99 -49.38 12.56
CA SER A 11 11.67 -48.72 12.45
C SER A 11 11.83 -47.27 11.99
N SER A 12 11.53 -47.02 10.72
CA SER A 12 10.66 -45.94 10.25
C SER A 12 10.82 -45.85 8.74
N LEU A 13 10.02 -46.63 8.01
CA LEU A 13 8.78 -46.13 7.44
C LEU A 13 8.99 -44.87 6.59
N THR A 14 8.74 -45.07 5.30
CA THR A 14 8.25 -44.09 4.34
C THR A 14 9.18 -42.96 3.91
N LEU A 15 10.20 -43.30 3.11
CA LEU A 15 10.67 -42.43 2.02
C LEU A 15 9.84 -42.70 0.76
N ILE A 16 8.51 -42.58 0.87
CA ILE A 16 7.57 -42.78 -0.21
C ILE A 16 7.35 -41.43 -0.89
N CYS A 17 7.75 -41.39 -2.16
CA CYS A 17 7.18 -40.57 -3.21
C CYS A 17 7.29 -39.05 -3.06
N PHE A 18 8.42 -38.50 -3.52
CA PHE A 18 8.41 -37.24 -4.27
C PHE A 18 7.66 -37.44 -5.60
N TYR A 19 6.33 -37.62 -5.51
CA TYR A 19 5.45 -37.51 -6.67
C TYR A 19 5.20 -36.03 -6.93
N LYS A 20 5.62 -35.59 -8.11
CA LYS A 20 5.26 -34.31 -8.72
C LYS A 20 3.78 -34.03 -8.49
N GLN A 21 3.48 -32.96 -7.77
CA GLN A 21 2.12 -32.44 -7.62
C GLN A 21 2.02 -31.10 -8.36
N PRO A 22 1.93 -31.07 -9.70
CA PRO A 22 1.69 -29.83 -10.44
C PRO A 22 0.18 -29.58 -10.48
N ALA A 23 -0.46 -29.24 -9.35
CA ALA A 23 -1.90 -28.95 -9.42
C ALA A 23 -2.51 -28.12 -8.29
N ILE A 24 -1.79 -27.73 -7.22
CA ILE A 24 -2.41 -26.96 -6.12
C ILE A 24 -2.10 -25.45 -6.21
N ALA A 25 -1.01 -25.06 -6.88
CA ALA A 25 -0.67 -23.65 -7.06
C ALA A 25 -1.63 -22.87 -8.00
N ASN A 26 -2.49 -23.56 -8.74
CA ASN A 26 -3.44 -22.94 -9.68
C ASN A 26 -4.86 -22.76 -9.12
N ILE A 27 -5.15 -23.23 -7.91
CA ILE A 27 -6.49 -23.11 -7.31
C ILE A 27 -6.57 -21.94 -6.32
N LEU A 28 -5.44 -21.51 -5.74
CA LEU A 28 -5.38 -20.37 -4.79
C LEU A 28 -5.15 -18.99 -5.43
N LYS A 29 -5.03 -18.90 -6.76
CA LYS A 29 -4.85 -17.62 -7.50
C LYS A 29 -6.07 -17.20 -8.32
N LYS A 30 -7.26 -17.66 -7.94
CA LYS A 30 -8.50 -16.95 -8.29
C LYS A 30 -9.02 -16.29 -7.03
N GLU A 31 -8.31 -15.26 -6.59
CA GLU A 31 -9.00 -14.18 -5.88
C GLU A 31 -10.20 -13.83 -6.76
N PRO A 32 -11.42 -13.79 -6.19
CA PRO A 32 -12.56 -13.31 -6.95
C PRO A 32 -12.16 -11.93 -7.45
N LYS A 33 -12.23 -11.72 -8.77
CA LYS A 33 -12.35 -10.37 -9.30
C LYS A 33 -13.64 -9.84 -8.69
N ILE A 34 -13.51 -9.18 -7.56
CA ILE A 34 -14.57 -8.35 -6.99
C ILE A 34 -14.79 -7.31 -8.07
N TYR A 35 -15.79 -7.58 -8.92
CA TYR A 35 -16.33 -6.57 -9.81
C TYR A 35 -16.67 -5.40 -8.90
N ASN A 36 -16.07 -4.24 -9.20
CA ASN A 36 -16.25 -2.98 -8.48
C ASN A 36 -17.74 -2.68 -8.30
N THR A 37 -18.32 -3.20 -7.24
CA THR A 37 -19.57 -2.72 -6.66
C THR A 37 -19.18 -1.51 -5.83
N ASP A 38 -19.37 -0.34 -6.45
CA ASP A 38 -19.53 0.93 -5.77
C ASP A 38 -18.49 1.24 -4.69
N ILE A 39 -17.21 1.26 -5.05
CA ILE A 39 -16.27 2.06 -4.25
C ILE A 39 -16.74 3.50 -4.44
N PRO A 40 -17.28 4.18 -3.40
CA PRO A 40 -17.82 5.52 -3.55
C PRO A 40 -16.67 6.42 -3.97
N LYS A 41 -16.64 6.81 -5.25
CA LYS A 41 -15.67 7.75 -5.80
C LYS A 41 -15.86 9.08 -5.08
N LEU A 42 -14.77 9.83 -4.88
CA LEU A 42 -14.90 11.25 -4.52
C LEU A 42 -15.82 11.92 -5.54
N THR A 43 -16.80 12.69 -5.06
CA THR A 43 -17.64 13.53 -5.92
C THR A 43 -16.76 14.61 -6.57
N ASP A 44 -17.26 15.25 -7.63
CA ASP A 44 -16.48 16.29 -8.30
C ASP A 44 -16.26 17.51 -7.38
N GLU A 45 -17.26 17.86 -6.56
CA GLU A 45 -17.13 18.87 -5.50
C GLU A 45 -16.03 18.52 -4.49
N GLN A 46 -15.98 17.27 -4.03
CA GLN A 46 -14.95 16.80 -3.10
C GLN A 46 -13.54 16.85 -3.70
N LYS A 47 -13.42 16.58 -5.00
CA LYS A 47 -12.15 16.70 -5.74
C LYS A 47 -11.70 18.15 -5.84
N GLU A 48 -12.61 19.06 -6.15
CA GLU A 48 -12.34 20.50 -6.22
C GLU A 48 -11.91 21.04 -4.85
N LEU A 49 -12.62 20.67 -3.79
CA LEU A 49 -12.30 21.04 -2.42
C LEU A 49 -10.87 20.59 -2.02
N LEU A 50 -10.50 19.34 -2.34
CA LEU A 50 -9.16 18.82 -2.08
C LEU A 50 -8.09 19.51 -2.93
N LYS A 51 -8.41 19.87 -4.18
CA LYS A 51 -7.50 20.58 -5.08
C LYS A 51 -7.25 22.00 -4.57
N GLU A 52 -8.29 22.74 -4.26
CA GLU A 52 -8.21 24.12 -3.73
C GLU A 52 -7.41 24.16 -2.43
N LYS A 53 -7.68 23.23 -1.51
CA LYS A 53 -6.91 23.13 -0.27
C LYS A 53 -5.44 22.86 -0.54
N LYS A 54 -5.11 21.91 -1.45
CA LYS A 54 -3.71 21.65 -1.83
C LYS A 54 -3.03 22.88 -2.41
N ASP A 55 -3.69 23.60 -3.30
CA ASP A 55 -3.09 24.78 -3.94
C ASP A 55 -2.90 25.91 -2.94
N THR A 56 -3.82 26.08 -1.98
CA THR A 56 -3.67 27.00 -0.85
C THR A 56 -2.46 26.64 0.03
N LEU A 57 -2.33 25.36 0.40
CA LEU A 57 -1.22 24.89 1.23
C LEU A 57 0.12 24.95 0.49
N LYS A 58 0.14 24.72 -0.82
CA LYS A 58 1.33 24.90 -1.66
C LYS A 58 1.79 26.36 -1.66
N LYS A 59 0.88 27.32 -1.84
CA LYS A 59 1.21 28.74 -1.74
C LYS A 59 1.76 29.06 -0.34
N LYS A 60 1.09 28.63 0.72
CA LYS A 60 1.52 28.88 2.11
C LYS A 60 2.91 28.31 2.44
N TYR A 61 3.17 27.06 2.07
CA TYR A 61 4.36 26.33 2.56
C TYR A 61 5.47 26.16 1.52
N LEU A 62 5.13 26.13 0.24
CA LEU A 62 6.06 25.83 -0.84
C LEU A 62 6.36 27.04 -1.73
N GLU A 63 5.79 28.21 -1.43
CA GLU A 63 6.24 29.48 -2.01
C GLU A 63 7.68 29.79 -1.59
N ASN A 64 8.43 30.41 -2.50
CA ASN A 64 9.86 30.72 -2.34
C ASN A 64 10.70 29.50 -1.93
N TRP A 65 10.34 28.32 -2.44
CA TRP A 65 11.02 27.06 -2.09
C TRP A 65 12.52 27.10 -2.33
N LYS A 66 12.98 27.82 -3.36
CA LYS A 66 14.42 27.90 -3.68
C LYS A 66 15.22 28.63 -2.61
N ASP A 67 14.60 29.63 -1.97
CA ASP A 67 15.27 30.53 -1.02
C ASP A 67 15.32 29.97 0.40
N LYS A 68 14.55 28.90 0.67
CA LYS A 68 14.51 28.22 1.97
C LYS A 68 15.74 27.33 2.19
N SER A 69 16.27 27.34 3.41
CA SER A 69 17.29 26.39 3.86
C SER A 69 16.74 24.95 3.90
N PRO A 70 17.61 23.92 3.92
CA PRO A 70 17.17 22.52 4.02
C PRO A 70 16.27 22.22 5.23
N THR A 71 16.57 22.83 6.38
CA THR A 71 15.80 22.66 7.62
C THR A 71 14.41 23.30 7.51
N GLU A 72 14.31 24.50 6.94
CA GLU A 72 13.04 25.18 6.68
C GLU A 72 12.20 24.43 5.67
N LYS A 73 12.83 23.88 4.62
CA LYS A 73 12.18 23.01 3.64
C LYS A 73 11.54 21.80 4.30
N GLN A 74 12.30 21.11 5.16
CA GLN A 74 11.80 19.95 5.88
C GLN A 74 10.62 20.31 6.80
N LYS A 75 10.74 21.40 7.56
CA LYS A 75 9.67 21.90 8.44
C LYS A 75 8.41 22.27 7.65
N ALA A 76 8.57 23.01 6.55
CA ALA A 76 7.45 23.40 5.69
C ALA A 76 6.75 22.19 5.05
N LEU A 77 7.50 21.17 4.61
CA LEU A 77 6.91 19.93 4.10
C LEU A 77 6.18 19.14 5.18
N GLN A 78 6.71 19.10 6.39
CA GLN A 78 6.07 18.43 7.51
C GLN A 78 4.74 19.11 7.85
N GLN A 79 4.73 20.44 7.96
CA GLN A 79 3.51 21.23 8.21
C GLN A 79 2.51 21.10 7.07
N TYR A 80 2.96 21.18 5.80
CA TYR A 80 2.12 20.94 4.63
C TYR A 80 1.42 19.58 4.69
N LYS A 81 2.17 18.51 5.01
CA LYS A 81 1.61 17.16 5.10
C LYS A 81 0.62 17.05 6.25
N GLN A 82 0.95 17.58 7.43
CA GLN A 82 0.08 17.54 8.60
C GLN A 82 -1.24 18.27 8.37
N GLU A 83 -1.21 19.51 7.86
CA GLU A 83 -2.44 20.27 7.58
C GLU A 83 -3.29 19.62 6.48
N LEU A 84 -2.65 19.05 5.46
CA LEU A 84 -3.37 18.36 4.40
C LEU A 84 -4.01 17.06 4.91
N ASP A 85 -3.30 16.32 5.75
CA ASP A 85 -3.80 15.07 6.33
C ASP A 85 -4.96 15.32 7.31
N GLN A 86 -4.82 16.34 8.16
CA GLN A 86 -5.88 16.78 9.07
C GLN A 86 -7.13 17.18 8.29
N PHE A 87 -6.99 18.01 7.26
CA PHE A 87 -8.10 18.38 6.40
C PHE A 87 -8.77 17.15 5.76
N CYS A 88 -7.97 16.17 5.33
CA CYS A 88 -8.51 14.98 4.72
C CYS A 88 -9.29 14.11 5.72
N MET A 89 -8.79 14.01 6.95
CA MET A 89 -9.48 13.32 8.04
C MET A 89 -10.79 14.02 8.41
N GLU A 90 -10.80 15.35 8.49
CA GLU A 90 -11.98 16.14 8.85
C GLU A 90 -13.08 16.08 7.78
N HIS A 91 -12.72 16.19 6.50
CA HIS A 91 -13.70 16.28 5.40
C HIS A 91 -14.04 14.95 4.74
N PHE A 92 -13.15 13.96 4.80
CA PHE A 92 -13.32 12.67 4.13
C PHE A 92 -13.20 11.46 5.06
N GLY A 93 -12.89 11.66 6.36
CA GLY A 93 -12.72 10.58 7.34
C GLY A 93 -11.50 9.70 7.11
N LEU A 94 -10.59 10.10 6.21
CA LEU A 94 -9.44 9.30 5.76
C LEU A 94 -8.20 10.18 5.64
N SER A 95 -7.03 9.60 5.92
CA SER A 95 -5.76 10.28 5.72
C SER A 95 -5.55 10.58 4.23
N TYR A 96 -4.76 11.60 3.90
CA TYR A 96 -4.39 11.91 2.53
C TYR A 96 -3.69 10.72 1.83
N ARG A 97 -2.94 9.92 2.60
CA ARG A 97 -2.31 8.68 2.11
C ARG A 97 -3.35 7.63 1.74
N ASP A 98 -4.36 7.45 2.57
CA ASP A 98 -5.43 6.48 2.35
C ASP A 98 -6.34 6.93 1.21
N LEU A 99 -6.63 8.24 1.11
CA LEU A 99 -7.30 8.81 -0.06
C LEU A 99 -6.53 8.56 -1.34
N LYS A 100 -5.21 8.73 -1.34
CA LYS A 100 -4.37 8.46 -2.52
C LYS A 100 -4.39 6.98 -2.92
N THR A 101 -4.44 6.08 -1.95
CA THR A 101 -4.50 4.64 -2.16
C THR A 101 -5.88 4.22 -2.68
N LYS A 102 -6.95 4.67 -2.00
CA LYS A 102 -8.35 4.35 -2.30
C LYS A 102 -8.80 4.95 -3.62
N TYR A 103 -8.33 6.17 -3.95
CA TYR A 103 -8.72 6.92 -5.15
C TYR A 103 -7.56 7.07 -6.14
N HIS A 104 -6.70 6.05 -6.26
CA HIS A 104 -5.51 6.09 -7.11
C HIS A 104 -5.77 6.61 -8.54
N GLN A 105 -6.92 6.26 -9.14
CA GLN A 105 -7.30 6.71 -10.49
C GLN A 105 -7.49 8.23 -10.61
N TYR A 106 -8.02 8.89 -9.57
CA TYR A 106 -8.16 10.35 -9.53
C TYR A 106 -6.78 11.01 -9.50
N PHE A 107 -5.91 10.54 -8.60
CA PHE A 107 -4.55 11.06 -8.46
C PHE A 107 -3.67 10.78 -9.70
N LYS A 108 -3.99 9.76 -10.50
CA LYS A 108 -3.26 9.46 -11.74
C LYS A 108 -3.67 10.35 -12.92
N ARG A 109 -4.91 10.86 -12.96
CA ARG A 109 -5.44 11.65 -14.10
C ARG A 109 -5.36 13.17 -13.90
N TYR A 110 -5.46 13.66 -12.67
CA TYR A 110 -5.58 15.09 -12.38
C TYR A 110 -4.35 15.73 -11.74
N LEU A 111 -3.31 14.94 -11.42
CA LEU A 111 -2.12 15.41 -10.69
C LEU A 111 -0.77 15.02 -11.34
N THR A 112 -0.79 14.39 -12.52
CA THR A 112 0.30 14.45 -13.51
C THR A 112 0.19 15.74 -14.30
#